data_AF-G4XTV4-F1
#
_entry.id   AF-G4XTV4-F1
#
_cell.length_a   1.000
_cell.length_b   1.000
_cell.length_c   1.000
_cell.angle_alpha   90.00
_cell.angle_beta   90.00
_cell.angle_gamma   90.00
#
_symmetry.space_group_name_H-M   'P 1'
#
loop_
_entity.id
_entity.type
_entity.pdbx_description
1 polymer ?
#
loop_
_entity_poly.entity_id
_entity_poly.type
_entity_poly.pdbx_seq_one_letter_code
_entity_poly.pdbx_strand_id
1 'polypeptide(L)'
;NKDPQDGITTLNDFYRKHIEKNAKYNDKITNSSKTYKDIINKKQDLMNIGINDISRFYDAFKSLCSMYNELGDETPDCEKCSQKADGFVNKYNELNNDSDITRNISFIQILSTLFNDYNSFKSYRAEKCSKCSNIPSLPDIKAAQFSGQDNPESLVYISEDASSSSSIAIKLIPALFICSIP
;
A
#
# COMPACT_ATOMS: atom_id res chain seq x y z
N ASN A 1 5.07 7.69 -19.50
CA ASN A 1 5.63 6.57 -20.28
C ASN A 1 4.74 6.36 -21.50
N LYS A 2 5.25 6.43 -22.73
CA LYS A 2 4.46 6.67 -23.95
C LYS A 2 4.61 5.60 -25.04
N ASP A 3 5.01 4.38 -24.67
CA ASP A 3 5.02 3.22 -25.57
C ASP A 3 3.94 2.22 -25.14
N PRO A 4 3.15 1.66 -26.07
CA PRO A 4 2.25 0.54 -25.78
C PRO A 4 3.10 -0.62 -25.26
N GLN A 5 2.91 -0.99 -24.00
CA GLN A 5 3.57 -2.15 -23.42
C GLN A 5 2.84 -3.42 -23.90
N ASP A 6 3.09 -3.78 -25.15
CA ASP A 6 2.48 -4.95 -25.76
C ASP A 6 2.77 -6.19 -24.90
N GLY A 7 1.70 -6.91 -24.55
CA GLY A 7 1.71 -8.10 -23.69
C GLY A 7 1.85 -7.91 -22.18
N ILE A 8 1.82 -6.68 -21.62
CA ILE A 8 1.76 -6.51 -20.15
C ILE A 8 0.32 -6.40 -19.70
N THR A 9 -0.23 -7.49 -19.17
CA THR A 9 -1.60 -7.53 -18.64
C THR A 9 -1.65 -7.69 -17.12
N THR A 10 -0.62 -8.31 -16.54
CA THR A 10 -0.52 -8.60 -15.11
C THR A 10 0.75 -8.02 -14.49
N LEU A 11 0.79 -7.96 -13.16
CA LEU A 11 2.01 -7.62 -12.41
C LEU A 11 3.16 -8.59 -12.75
N ASN A 12 2.87 -9.87 -12.95
CA ASN A 12 3.86 -10.87 -13.35
C ASN A 12 4.47 -10.56 -14.73
N ASP A 13 3.67 -10.13 -15.70
CA ASP A 13 4.17 -9.75 -17.02
C ASP A 13 5.15 -8.58 -16.92
N PHE A 14 4.79 -7.56 -16.14
CA PHE A 14 5.67 -6.43 -15.87
C PHE A 14 6.97 -6.88 -15.20
N TYR A 15 6.85 -7.71 -14.16
CA TYR A 15 7.97 -8.25 -13.40
C TYR A 15 8.96 -9.03 -14.29
N ARG A 16 8.47 -10.00 -15.06
CA ARG A 16 9.29 -10.84 -15.95
C ARG A 16 9.96 -10.01 -17.06
N LYS A 17 9.27 -9.01 -17.60
CA LYS A 17 9.75 -8.19 -18.71
C LYS A 17 10.80 -7.16 -18.27
N HIS A 18 10.64 -6.57 -17.09
CA HIS A 18 11.44 -5.40 -16.68
C HIS A 18 12.34 -5.61 -15.45
N ILE A 19 12.02 -6.58 -14.58
CA ILE A 19 12.70 -6.71 -13.27
C ILE A 19 13.50 -8.01 -13.19
N GLU A 20 12.93 -9.15 -13.58
CA GLU A 20 13.51 -10.47 -13.31
C GLU A 20 14.96 -10.62 -13.79
N LYS A 21 15.27 -10.07 -14.96
CA LYS A 21 16.59 -10.14 -15.60
C LYS A 21 17.58 -9.06 -15.13
N ASN A 22 17.16 -8.15 -14.26
CA ASN A 22 18.03 -7.09 -13.76
C ASN A 22 19.08 -7.69 -12.81
N ALA A 23 20.37 -7.44 -13.08
CA ALA A 23 21.46 -7.98 -12.27
C ALA A 23 21.37 -7.54 -10.80
N LYS A 24 21.12 -6.25 -10.55
CA LYS A 24 21.01 -5.69 -9.17
C LYS A 24 19.85 -6.30 -8.39
N TYR A 25 18.80 -6.72 -9.07
CA TYR A 25 17.64 -7.34 -8.44
C TYR A 25 17.95 -8.75 -7.91
N ASN A 26 18.89 -9.44 -8.55
CA ASN A 26 19.36 -10.77 -8.15
C ASN A 26 20.56 -10.71 -7.19
N ASP A 27 21.14 -9.53 -6.96
CA ASP A 27 22.19 -9.32 -5.97
C ASP A 27 21.63 -9.39 -4.54
N LYS A 28 22.49 -9.75 -3.59
CA LYS A 28 22.14 -9.71 -2.16
C LYS A 28 21.90 -8.27 -1.74
N ILE A 29 20.82 -8.06 -1.00
CA ILE A 29 20.54 -6.76 -0.37
C ILE A 29 21.65 -6.50 0.65
N THR A 30 22.18 -5.28 0.67
CA THR A 30 23.20 -4.88 1.65
C THR A 30 22.73 -5.20 3.07
N ASN A 31 23.58 -5.85 3.85
CA ASN A 31 23.28 -6.32 5.22
C ASN A 31 22.15 -7.37 5.33
N SER A 32 21.87 -8.12 4.26
CA SER A 32 20.89 -9.20 4.24
C SER A 32 21.45 -10.46 3.57
N SER A 33 20.97 -11.63 3.99
CA SER A 33 21.22 -12.90 3.29
C SER A 33 20.32 -13.12 2.08
N LYS A 34 19.31 -12.26 1.89
CA LYS A 34 18.27 -12.36 0.86
C LYS A 34 18.51 -11.39 -0.29
N THR A 35 17.99 -11.74 -1.45
CA THR A 35 17.89 -10.89 -2.64
C THR A 35 16.50 -10.23 -2.70
N TYR A 36 16.31 -9.23 -3.57
CA TYR A 36 14.96 -8.71 -3.85
C TYR A 36 14.07 -9.78 -4.48
N LYS A 37 14.65 -10.68 -5.29
CA LYS A 37 13.97 -11.86 -5.83
C LYS A 37 13.35 -12.74 -4.75
N ASP A 38 14.07 -13.00 -3.66
CA ASP A 38 13.57 -13.82 -2.56
C ASP A 38 12.37 -13.17 -1.84
N ILE A 39 12.35 -11.84 -1.77
CA ILE A 39 11.24 -11.10 -1.15
C ILE A 39 9.99 -11.20 -2.03
N ILE A 40 10.15 -10.92 -3.32
CA ILE A 40 9.05 -10.92 -4.29
C ILE A 40 8.48 -12.33 -4.50
N ASN A 41 9.33 -13.36 -4.47
CA ASN A 41 8.88 -14.75 -4.54
C ASN A 41 7.94 -15.16 -3.39
N LYS A 42 7.88 -14.40 -2.29
CA LYS A 42 6.91 -14.61 -1.21
C LYS A 42 5.58 -13.89 -1.42
N LYS A 43 5.46 -13.11 -2.49
CA LYS A 43 4.27 -12.31 -2.83
C LYS A 43 3.65 -12.77 -4.16
N GLN A 44 3.79 -14.06 -4.48
CA GLN A 44 3.29 -14.65 -5.73
C GLN A 44 1.77 -14.50 -5.88
N ASP A 45 1.02 -14.48 -4.78
CA ASP A 45 -0.43 -14.27 -4.80
C ASP A 45 -0.84 -12.89 -5.33
N LEU A 46 0.08 -11.91 -5.33
CA LEU A 46 -0.13 -10.58 -5.91
C LEU A 46 0.26 -10.52 -7.40
N MET A 47 1.01 -11.50 -7.92
CA MET A 47 1.56 -11.48 -9.28
C MET A 47 0.50 -11.62 -10.36
N ASN A 48 -0.59 -12.30 -10.05
CA ASN A 48 -1.69 -12.52 -10.97
C ASN A 48 -2.63 -11.31 -11.11
N ILE A 49 -2.39 -10.25 -10.34
CA ILE A 49 -3.21 -9.05 -10.39
C ILE A 49 -3.03 -8.32 -11.73
N GLY A 50 -4.14 -7.87 -12.32
CA GLY A 50 -4.15 -7.05 -13.52
C GLY A 50 -3.44 -5.71 -13.32
N ILE A 51 -2.69 -5.26 -14.34
CA ILE A 51 -1.90 -4.02 -14.25
C ILE A 51 -2.77 -2.78 -13.99
N ASN A 52 -4.01 -2.77 -14.48
CA ASN A 52 -4.97 -1.70 -14.24
C ASN A 52 -5.36 -1.61 -12.75
N ASP A 53 -5.59 -2.75 -12.10
CA ASP A 53 -5.94 -2.79 -10.69
C ASP A 53 -4.74 -2.39 -9.82
N ILE A 54 -3.54 -2.89 -10.12
CA ILE A 54 -2.30 -2.43 -9.48
C ILE A 54 -2.15 -0.91 -9.62
N SER A 55 -2.43 -0.35 -10.80
CA SER A 55 -2.34 1.09 -11.03
C SER A 55 -3.25 1.87 -10.10
N ARG A 56 -4.49 1.41 -9.86
CA ARG A 56 -5.43 2.07 -8.93
C ARG A 56 -4.91 2.04 -7.48
N PHE A 57 -4.37 0.91 -7.03
CA PHE A 57 -3.73 0.82 -5.71
C PHE A 57 -2.49 1.73 -5.61
N TYR A 58 -1.68 1.78 -6.66
CA TYR A 58 -0.51 2.65 -6.71
C TYR A 58 -0.90 4.14 -6.69
N ASP A 59 -1.99 4.53 -7.36
CA ASP A 59 -2.50 5.90 -7.33
C ASP A 59 -3.01 6.31 -5.94
N ALA A 60 -3.61 5.39 -5.19
CA ALA A 60 -3.98 5.59 -3.80
C ALA A 60 -2.74 5.69 -2.90
N PHE A 61 -1.78 4.78 -3.05
CA PHE A 61 -0.51 4.81 -2.33
C PHE A 61 0.27 6.11 -2.57
N LYS A 62 0.37 6.56 -3.83
CA LYS A 62 1.01 7.83 -4.19
C LYS A 62 0.28 9.03 -3.55
N SER A 63 -1.04 8.96 -3.45
CA SER A 63 -1.84 9.95 -2.72
C SER A 63 -1.44 10.00 -1.24
N LEU A 64 -1.29 8.84 -0.59
CA LEU A 64 -0.82 8.75 0.80
C LEU A 64 0.58 9.35 0.98
N CYS A 65 1.52 8.99 0.11
CA CYS A 65 2.85 9.57 0.10
C CYS A 65 2.85 11.09 -0.05
N SER A 66 1.98 11.61 -0.92
CA SER A 66 1.86 13.05 -1.11
C SER A 66 1.42 13.80 0.15
N MET A 67 0.74 13.13 1.09
CA MET A 67 0.37 13.71 2.39
C MET A 67 1.55 13.73 3.37
N TYR A 68 2.34 12.65 3.41
CA TYR A 68 3.58 12.61 4.18
C TYR A 68 4.53 13.74 3.78
N ASN A 69 4.64 14.01 2.47
CA ASN A 69 5.50 15.08 1.95
C ASN A 69 5.07 16.48 2.40
N GLU A 70 3.77 16.73 2.66
CA GLU A 70 3.30 18.03 3.19
C GLU A 70 3.59 18.21 4.68
N LEU A 71 3.91 17.12 5.40
CA LEU A 71 4.30 17.24 6.80
C LEU A 71 5.75 17.72 6.96
N GLY A 72 6.60 17.52 5.95
CA GLY A 72 7.96 18.05 5.86
C GLY A 72 8.85 17.77 7.09
N ASP A 73 10.09 18.24 7.05
CA ASP A 73 11.00 18.12 8.20
C ASP A 73 11.00 19.37 9.10
N GLU A 74 10.64 20.55 8.57
CA GLU A 74 10.76 21.83 9.29
C GLU A 74 9.42 22.51 9.62
N THR A 75 8.48 22.58 8.67
CA THR A 75 7.17 23.22 8.87
C THR A 75 6.05 22.44 8.18
N PRO A 76 5.23 21.71 8.94
CA PRO A 76 4.08 20.99 8.38
C PRO A 76 3.02 21.96 7.81
N ASP A 77 2.60 21.75 6.56
CA ASP A 77 1.47 22.48 5.95
C ASP A 77 0.17 21.72 6.23
N CYS A 78 -0.40 22.02 7.39
CA CYS A 78 -1.53 21.28 7.94
C CYS A 78 -2.82 21.47 7.09
N GLU A 79 -2.94 22.56 6.33
CA GLU A 79 -4.05 22.82 5.40
C GLU A 79 -3.93 22.00 4.12
N LYS A 80 -2.79 22.08 3.41
CA LYS A 80 -2.57 21.27 2.19
C LYS A 80 -2.63 19.78 2.47
N CYS A 81 -2.08 19.37 3.60
CA CYS A 81 -2.12 17.99 4.04
C CYS A 81 -3.57 17.50 4.24
N SER A 82 -4.46 18.33 4.81
CA SER A 82 -5.90 17.99 4.93
C SER A 82 -6.58 17.89 3.57
N GLN A 83 -6.35 18.83 2.65
CA GLN A 83 -6.92 18.79 1.30
C GLN A 83 -6.50 17.51 0.55
N LYS A 84 -5.25 17.07 0.71
CA LYS A 84 -4.75 15.82 0.13
C LYS A 84 -5.35 14.58 0.80
N ALA A 85 -5.68 14.64 2.09
CA ALA A 85 -6.34 13.55 2.79
C ALA A 85 -7.72 13.25 2.21
N ASP A 86 -8.50 14.26 1.84
CA ASP A 86 -9.77 14.06 1.16
C ASP A 86 -9.58 13.32 -0.17
N GLY A 87 -8.54 13.68 -0.93
CA GLY A 87 -8.17 13.00 -2.17
C GLY A 87 -7.77 11.52 -1.98
N PHE A 88 -7.04 11.20 -0.91
CA PHE A 88 -6.73 9.81 -0.55
C PHE A 88 -7.99 9.03 -0.14
N VAL A 89 -8.82 9.61 0.72
CA VAL A 89 -10.06 8.97 1.21
C VAL A 89 -10.99 8.63 0.06
N ASN A 90 -11.12 9.50 -0.94
CA ASN A 90 -11.91 9.24 -2.14
C ASN A 90 -11.39 8.02 -2.92
N LYS A 91 -10.08 7.96 -3.19
CA LYS A 91 -9.46 6.81 -3.87
C LYS A 91 -9.60 5.51 -3.08
N TYR A 92 -9.42 5.58 -1.75
CA TYR A 92 -9.64 4.43 -0.88
C TYR A 92 -11.09 3.94 -0.96
N ASN A 93 -12.06 4.85 -0.93
CA ASN A 93 -13.48 4.52 -1.03
C ASN A 93 -13.82 3.90 -2.40
N GLU A 94 -13.23 4.37 -3.49
CA GLU A 94 -13.39 3.75 -4.81
C GLU A 94 -12.89 2.30 -4.82
N LEU A 95 -11.72 2.04 -4.22
CA LEU A 95 -11.18 0.68 -4.09
C LEU A 95 -12.07 -0.19 -3.17
N ASN A 96 -12.50 0.35 -2.03
CA ASN A 96 -13.26 -0.38 -1.02
C ASN A 96 -14.74 -0.61 -1.41
N ASN A 97 -15.27 0.11 -2.40
CA ASN A 97 -16.62 -0.10 -2.92
C ASN A 97 -16.66 -1.00 -4.17
N ASP A 98 -15.50 -1.35 -4.70
CA ASP A 98 -15.38 -2.20 -5.87
C ASP A 98 -15.57 -3.68 -5.48
N SER A 99 -16.59 -4.33 -6.04
CA SER A 99 -16.92 -5.72 -5.72
C SER A 99 -15.84 -6.71 -6.14
N ASP A 100 -15.06 -6.39 -7.18
CA ASP A 100 -14.02 -7.29 -7.70
C ASP A 100 -12.78 -7.23 -6.79
N ILE A 101 -12.51 -6.07 -6.19
CA ILE A 101 -11.49 -5.88 -5.15
C ILE A 101 -11.91 -6.57 -3.85
N THR A 102 -13.14 -6.32 -3.39
CA THR A 102 -13.63 -6.74 -2.08
C THR A 102 -13.97 -8.23 -1.97
N ARG A 103 -13.89 -8.98 -3.08
CA ARG A 103 -14.06 -10.45 -3.14
C ARG A 103 -12.75 -11.20 -3.34
N ASN A 104 -11.63 -10.51 -3.51
CA ASN A 104 -10.35 -11.14 -3.78
C ASN A 104 -9.41 -10.94 -2.60
N ILE A 105 -8.93 -12.04 -2.01
CA ILE A 105 -8.09 -12.01 -0.80
C ILE A 105 -6.80 -11.21 -1.05
N SER A 106 -6.15 -11.37 -2.20
CA SER A 106 -4.94 -10.62 -2.57
C SER A 106 -5.20 -9.12 -2.62
N PHE A 107 -6.33 -8.69 -3.17
CA PHE A 107 -6.72 -7.29 -3.20
C PHE A 107 -7.07 -6.74 -1.82
N ILE A 108 -7.77 -7.52 -1.00
CA ILE A 108 -8.10 -7.16 0.40
C ILE A 108 -6.82 -6.96 1.22
N GLN A 109 -5.78 -7.79 1.01
CA GLN A 109 -4.49 -7.64 1.70
C GLN A 109 -3.80 -6.31 1.36
N ILE A 110 -3.79 -5.90 0.09
CA ILE A 110 -3.22 -4.60 -0.31
C ILE A 110 -4.05 -3.46 0.29
N LEU A 111 -5.38 -3.56 0.22
CA LEU A 111 -6.29 -2.56 0.78
C LEU A 111 -6.13 -2.42 2.30
N SER A 112 -5.92 -3.54 3.02
CA SER A 112 -5.64 -3.57 4.45
C SER A 112 -4.33 -2.87 4.80
N THR A 113 -3.31 -3.04 3.96
CA THR A 113 -2.03 -2.33 4.12
C THR A 113 -2.24 -0.82 3.98
N LEU A 114 -2.95 -0.36 2.94
CA LEU A 114 -3.28 1.06 2.77
C LEU A 114 -4.09 1.63 3.94
N PHE A 115 -5.05 0.87 4.48
CA PHE A 115 -5.84 1.26 5.63
C PHE A 115 -4.96 1.47 6.87
N ASN A 116 -4.08 0.49 7.16
CA ASN A 116 -3.16 0.54 8.30
C ASN A 116 -2.13 1.66 8.17
N ASP A 117 -1.59 1.88 6.97
CA ASP A 117 -0.61 2.93 6.72
C ASP A 117 -1.23 4.33 6.85
N TYR A 118 -2.49 4.51 6.43
CA TYR A 118 -3.22 5.76 6.66
C TYR A 118 -3.50 6.02 8.15
N ASN A 119 -3.88 4.99 8.91
CA ASN A 119 -4.05 5.14 10.35
C ASN A 119 -2.73 5.46 11.07
N SER A 120 -1.63 4.85 10.62
CA SER A 120 -0.29 5.18 11.10
C SER A 120 0.09 6.62 10.76
N PHE A 121 -0.25 7.08 9.54
CA PHE A 121 -0.07 8.47 9.12
C PHE A 121 -0.85 9.45 10.00
N LYS A 122 -2.11 9.15 10.34
CA LYS A 122 -2.92 9.97 11.24
C LYS A 122 -2.25 10.17 12.60
N SER A 123 -1.75 9.08 13.19
CA SER A 123 -1.02 9.13 14.46
C SER A 123 0.26 9.96 14.33
N TYR A 124 1.05 9.72 13.28
CA TYR A 124 2.27 10.49 13.00
C TYR A 124 2.00 11.99 12.83
N ARG A 125 0.95 12.34 12.08
CA ARG A 125 0.52 13.73 11.89
C ARG A 125 0.16 14.40 13.21
N ALA A 126 -0.57 13.70 14.09
CA ALA A 126 -0.95 14.23 15.39
C ALA A 126 0.28 14.49 16.29
N GLU A 127 1.31 13.63 16.21
CA GLU A 127 2.58 13.83 16.92
C GLU A 127 3.40 14.99 16.34
N LYS A 128 3.45 15.14 15.00
CA LYS A 128 4.29 16.13 14.31
C LYS A 128 3.69 17.52 14.21
N CYS A 129 2.38 17.67 14.02
CA CYS A 129 1.69 18.97 14.00
C CYS A 129 0.53 18.93 15.01
N SER A 130 0.80 19.29 16.26
CA SER A 130 -0.23 19.38 17.32
C SER A 130 -1.33 20.41 17.03
N LYS A 131 -1.08 21.34 16.08
CA LYS A 131 -2.04 22.34 15.61
C LYS A 131 -2.87 21.88 14.40
N CYS A 132 -2.57 20.71 13.82
CA CYS A 132 -3.36 20.13 12.74
C CYS A 132 -4.78 19.88 13.23
N SER A 133 -5.78 20.24 12.43
CA SER A 133 -7.09 19.63 12.56
C SER A 133 -7.03 18.14 12.19
N ASN A 134 -7.97 17.38 12.76
CA ASN A 134 -8.18 15.98 12.41
C ASN A 134 -8.55 15.85 10.93
N ILE A 135 -8.04 14.81 10.28
CA ILE A 135 -8.41 14.42 8.92
C ILE A 135 -9.48 13.31 8.95
N PRO A 136 -10.22 13.08 7.85
CA PRO A 136 -11.29 12.09 7.84
C PRO A 136 -10.81 10.68 8.23
N SER A 137 -11.70 9.90 8.83
CA SER A 137 -11.47 8.46 9.04
C SER A 137 -11.85 7.68 7.79
N LEU A 138 -11.20 6.52 7.61
CA LEU A 138 -11.61 5.58 6.57
C LEU A 138 -12.80 4.74 7.08
N PRO A 139 -13.73 4.34 6.19
CA PRO A 139 -14.68 3.30 6.53
C PRO A 139 -13.96 1.96 6.70
N ASP A 140 -14.61 1.03 7.39
CA ASP A 140 -14.12 -0.34 7.48
C ASP A 140 -14.02 -1.00 6.10
N ILE A 141 -13.07 -1.94 5.98
CA ILE A 141 -12.89 -2.71 4.75
C ILE A 141 -14.15 -3.55 4.53
N LYS A 142 -14.79 -3.35 3.38
CA LYS A 142 -15.92 -4.17 2.96
C LYS A 142 -15.34 -5.48 2.43
N ALA A 143 -15.14 -6.48 3.29
CA ALA A 143 -14.84 -7.82 2.80
C ALA A 143 -16.17 -8.51 2.47
N ALA A 144 -16.36 -8.98 1.24
CA ALA A 144 -17.46 -9.87 0.95
C ALA A 144 -17.27 -11.14 1.80
N GLN A 145 -18.27 -11.51 2.61
CA GLN A 145 -18.24 -12.82 3.27
C GLN A 145 -18.19 -13.87 2.17
N PHE A 146 -17.13 -14.69 2.17
CA PHE A 146 -16.99 -15.82 1.25
C PHE A 146 -18.10 -16.84 1.57
N SER A 147 -19.28 -16.65 0.98
CA SER A 147 -20.36 -17.64 1.04
C SER A 147 -20.01 -18.78 0.09
N GLY A 148 -19.19 -19.71 0.57
CA GLY A 148 -18.78 -20.90 -0.17
C GLY A 148 -17.29 -21.19 -0.03
N GLN A 149 -16.94 -21.72 1.15
CA GLN A 149 -15.84 -22.62 1.48
C GLN A 149 -15.13 -22.15 2.76
N ASP A 150 -15.37 -22.90 3.82
CA ASP A 150 -14.91 -22.67 5.18
C ASP A 150 -13.40 -22.41 5.25
N ASN A 151 -12.99 -21.17 5.52
CA ASN A 151 -11.97 -20.99 6.54
C ASN A 151 -12.05 -19.60 7.23
N PRO A 152 -12.75 -19.48 8.38
CA PRO A 152 -12.70 -18.29 9.22
C PRO A 152 -11.26 -17.94 9.69
N GLU A 153 -10.28 -18.86 9.59
CA GLU A 153 -8.87 -18.55 9.85
C GLU A 153 -8.29 -17.51 8.88
N SER A 154 -8.79 -17.37 7.64
CA SER A 154 -8.20 -16.42 6.68
C SER A 154 -8.45 -14.95 7.05
N LEU A 155 -9.63 -14.64 7.62
CA LEU A 155 -9.93 -13.30 8.15
C LEU A 155 -9.23 -13.06 9.49
N VAL A 156 -9.11 -14.10 10.33
CA VAL A 156 -8.35 -14.05 11.59
C VAL A 156 -6.85 -13.82 11.32
N TYR A 157 -6.30 -14.43 10.27
CA TYR A 157 -4.91 -14.26 9.84
C TYR A 157 -4.60 -12.83 9.39
N ILE A 158 -5.52 -12.16 8.69
CA ILE A 158 -5.39 -10.74 8.30
C ILE A 158 -5.39 -9.82 9.54
N SER A 159 -6.11 -10.19 10.59
CA SER A 159 -6.19 -9.45 11.85
C SER A 159 -4.97 -9.70 12.76
N GLU A 160 -4.49 -10.93 12.84
CA GLU A 160 -3.34 -11.33 13.67
C GLU A 160 -2.00 -10.80 13.15
N ASP A 161 -1.76 -10.82 11.82
CA ASP A 161 -0.55 -10.23 11.25
C ASP A 161 -0.56 -8.68 11.27
N ALA A 162 -1.74 -8.04 11.28
CA ALA A 162 -1.86 -6.60 11.48
C ALA A 162 -1.54 -6.19 12.93
N SER A 163 -1.84 -7.08 13.89
CA SER A 163 -1.63 -6.88 15.34
C SER A 163 -0.19 -7.18 15.80
N SER A 164 0.57 -7.96 15.02
CA SER A 164 1.92 -8.40 15.35
C SER A 164 3.00 -7.32 15.15
N SER A 165 3.18 -6.51 16.20
CA SER A 165 4.38 -5.77 16.62
C SER A 165 5.22 -5.03 15.57
N SER A 166 5.20 -3.69 15.63
CA SER A 166 6.44 -2.90 15.73
C SER A 166 6.11 -1.45 16.03
N SER A 167 6.96 -0.78 16.82
CA SER A 167 6.90 0.66 17.11
C SER A 167 6.53 1.44 15.85
N ILE A 168 5.57 2.36 15.96
CA ILE A 168 5.10 3.23 14.86
C ILE A 168 6.29 3.82 14.08
N ALA A 169 7.40 4.14 14.77
CA ALA A 169 8.65 4.59 14.17
C ALA A 169 9.29 3.60 13.16
N ILE A 170 9.25 2.29 13.41
CA ILE A 170 9.82 1.25 12.53
C ILE A 170 8.92 1.02 11.30
N LYS A 171 7.61 1.28 11.38
CA LYS A 171 6.68 1.18 10.25
C LYS A 171 6.69 2.45 9.37
N LEU A 172 6.91 3.62 9.97
CA LEU A 172 6.95 4.92 9.30
C LEU A 172 8.19 5.13 8.43
N ILE A 173 9.37 4.70 8.89
CA ILE A 173 10.63 4.91 8.16
C ILE A 173 10.59 4.25 6.77
N PRO A 174 10.17 2.98 6.60
CA PRO A 174 10.01 2.38 5.27
C PRO A 174 9.01 3.12 4.38
N ALA A 175 7.87 3.57 4.91
CA ALA A 175 6.86 4.29 4.14
C ALA A 175 7.43 5.62 3.59
N LEU A 176 8.11 6.41 4.43
CA LEU A 176 8.74 7.68 4.04
C LEU A 176 9.83 7.50 2.97
N PHE A 177 10.65 6.45 3.09
CA PHE A 177 11.67 6.12 2.09
C PHE A 177 11.05 5.81 0.73
N ILE A 178 9.93 5.06 0.69
CA ILE A 178 9.24 4.74 -0.56
C ILE A 178 8.60 6.00 -1.17
N CYS A 179 8.06 6.90 -0.34
CA CYS A 179 7.42 8.14 -0.77
C CYS A 179 8.37 9.20 -1.33
N SER A 180 9.68 9.02 -1.14
CA SER A 180 10.74 9.94 -1.59
C SER A 180 11.37 9.51 -2.93
N ILE A 181 10.97 8.37 -3.49
CA ILE A 181 11.48 7.89 -4.79
C ILE A 181 10.76 8.67 -5.90
N PRO A 182 11.48 9.44 -6.75
CA PRO A 182 10.90 10.30 -7.79
C PRO A 182 10.21 9.53 -8.93
#